data_AF-A0A1Z8AZP9-F1
#
_entry.id   AF-A0A1Z8AZP9-F1
#
_cell.length_a   1.000
_cell.length_b   1.000
_cell.length_c   1.000
_cell.angle_alpha   90.00
_cell.angle_beta   90.00
_cell.angle_gamma   90.00
#
_symmetry.space_group_name_H-M   'P 1'
#
loop_
_entity.id
_entity.type
_entity.pdbx_description
1 polymer ?
#
loop_
_entity_poly.entity_id
_entity_poly.type
_entity_poly.pdbx_seq_one_letter_code
_entity_poly.pdbx_strand_id
1 'polypeptide(L)'
;YRPQFFKENLPMVLNVADCLKNESIEQYKKEERSLIAKRLINTQKRYKQLIKCMKADYISTPTKFKQLKKELHLYTGDIAFKSTRSMGGVLNTALEFVKRNYHDLDH
;
A
#
# COMPACT_ATOMS: atom_id res chain seq x y z
N TYR A 1 -6.51 3.86 -7.27
CA TYR A 1 -7.14 4.53 -8.44
C TYR A 1 -8.34 3.67 -8.85
N ARG A 2 -9.54 4.25 -8.98
CA ARG A 2 -10.78 3.52 -9.33
C ARG A 2 -11.27 4.00 -10.71
N PRO A 3 -10.72 3.46 -11.81
CA PRO A 3 -11.00 3.94 -13.16
C PRO A 3 -12.47 3.82 -13.58
N GLN A 4 -13.25 2.95 -12.92
CA GLN A 4 -14.68 2.73 -13.18
C GLN A 4 -15.59 3.95 -12.95
N PHE A 5 -15.11 4.99 -12.25
CA PHE A 5 -15.90 6.21 -12.00
C PHE A 5 -15.79 7.26 -13.10
N PHE A 6 -14.96 7.01 -14.13
CA PHE A 6 -14.89 7.84 -15.34
C PHE A 6 -15.77 7.23 -16.42
N LYS A 7 -16.80 7.97 -16.88
CA LYS A 7 -17.78 7.49 -17.87
C LYS A 7 -17.14 6.98 -19.17
N GLU A 8 -16.02 7.57 -19.57
CA GLU A 8 -15.25 7.21 -20.76
C GLU A 8 -14.53 5.85 -20.63
N ASN A 9 -14.18 5.46 -19.40
CA ASN A 9 -13.43 4.22 -19.13
C ASN A 9 -14.36 3.01 -18.91
N LEU A 10 -15.67 3.22 -18.79
CA LEU A 10 -16.63 2.16 -18.49
C LEU A 10 -16.67 1.05 -19.58
N PRO A 11 -16.69 1.35 -20.90
CA PRO A 11 -16.70 0.32 -21.94
C PRO A 11 -15.40 -0.49 -21.96
N MET A 12 -14.26 0.18 -21.71
CA MET A 12 -12.96 -0.47 -21.59
C MET A 12 -12.92 -1.40 -20.39
N VAL A 13 -13.38 -0.94 -19.21
CA VAL A 13 -13.40 -1.75 -17.98
C VAL A 13 -14.31 -2.97 -18.13
N LEU A 14 -15.44 -2.86 -18.82
CA LEU A 14 -16.33 -3.98 -19.09
C LEU A 14 -15.70 -5.02 -20.03
N ASN A 15 -15.09 -4.61 -21.14
CA ASN A 15 -14.37 -5.52 -22.04
C ASN A 15 -13.18 -6.20 -21.36
N VAL A 16 -12.45 -5.45 -20.53
CA VAL A 16 -11.34 -5.98 -19.72
C VAL A 16 -11.88 -7.00 -18.71
N ALA A 17 -13.02 -6.75 -18.07
CA ALA A 17 -13.63 -7.68 -17.12
C ALA A 17 -14.14 -8.97 -17.80
N ASP A 18 -14.68 -8.90 -19.01
CA ASP A 18 -15.16 -10.07 -19.75
C ASP A 18 -14.01 -10.92 -20.32
N CYS A 19 -12.87 -10.31 -20.65
CA CYS A 19 -11.73 -11.01 -21.25
C CYS A 19 -10.66 -11.48 -20.23
N LEU A 20 -10.50 -10.80 -19.08
CA LEU A 20 -9.52 -11.21 -18.08
C LEU A 20 -10.05 -12.33 -17.20
N LYS A 21 -9.44 -13.51 -17.35
CA LYS A 21 -9.60 -14.60 -16.40
C LYS A 21 -9.14 -14.13 -15.02
N ASN A 22 -9.87 -14.53 -13.97
CA ASN A 22 -9.53 -14.22 -12.57
C ASN A 22 -8.06 -14.54 -12.22
N GLU A 23 -7.50 -15.59 -12.81
CA GLU A 23 -6.09 -15.97 -12.66
C GLU A 23 -5.12 -14.87 -13.09
N SER A 24 -5.38 -14.20 -14.21
CA SER A 24 -4.56 -13.11 -14.72
C SER A 24 -4.64 -11.86 -13.83
N ILE A 25 -5.80 -11.62 -13.19
CA ILE A 25 -5.97 -10.53 -12.22
C ILE A 25 -5.16 -10.82 -10.95
N GLU A 26 -5.21 -12.04 -10.43
CA GLU A 26 -4.43 -12.43 -9.25
C GLU A 26 -2.94 -12.44 -9.54
N GLN A 27 -2.53 -12.90 -10.73
CA GLN A 27 -1.15 -12.82 -11.18
C GLN A 27 -0.66 -11.37 -11.24
N TYR A 28 -1.43 -10.47 -11.86
CA TYR A 28 -1.08 -9.04 -11.91
C TYR A 28 -0.92 -8.44 -10.51
N LYS A 29 -1.84 -8.75 -9.58
CA LYS A 29 -1.74 -8.31 -8.18
C LYS A 29 -0.46 -8.83 -7.51
N LYS A 30 -0.06 -10.07 -7.80
CA LYS A 30 1.18 -10.67 -7.27
C LYS A 30 2.41 -9.95 -7.85
N GLU A 31 2.43 -9.72 -9.16
CA GLU A 31 3.52 -9.02 -9.85
C GLU A 31 3.71 -7.58 -9.34
N GLU A 32 2.64 -6.81 -9.19
CA GLU A 32 2.68 -5.46 -8.63
C GLU A 32 3.25 -5.45 -7.20
N ARG A 33 2.82 -6.39 -6.36
CA ARG A 33 3.35 -6.54 -4.98
C ARG A 33 4.84 -6.87 -4.99
N SER A 34 5.28 -7.79 -5.84
CA SER A 34 6.71 -8.13 -6.02
C SER A 34 7.54 -6.95 -6.49
N LEU A 35 7.03 -6.17 -7.44
CA LEU A 35 7.72 -5.00 -7.97
C LEU A 35 7.90 -3.92 -6.90
N ILE A 36 6.86 -3.65 -6.09
CA ILE A 36 6.93 -2.72 -4.97
C ILE A 36 7.95 -3.20 -3.93
N ALA A 37 7.93 -4.48 -3.55
CA ALA A 37 8.87 -5.04 -2.57
C ALA A 37 10.33 -4.91 -3.05
N LYS A 38 10.61 -5.30 -4.30
CA LYS A 38 11.95 -5.16 -4.92
C LYS A 38 12.42 -3.71 -4.93
N ARG A 39 11.54 -2.76 -5.28
CA ARG A 39 11.88 -1.32 -5.26
C ARG A 39 12.25 -0.82 -3.87
N LEU A 40 11.52 -1.25 -2.84
CA LEU A 40 11.80 -0.88 -1.45
C LEU A 40 13.17 -1.40 -0.99
N ILE A 41 13.53 -2.63 -1.38
CA ILE A 41 14.83 -3.23 -1.09
C ILE A 41 15.94 -2.43 -1.80
N ASN A 42 15.79 -2.17 -3.10
CA ASN A 42 16.83 -1.50 -3.90
C ASN A 42 17.03 -0.03 -3.52
N THR A 43 16.00 0.64 -2.99
CA THR A 43 16.05 2.07 -2.63
C THR A 43 16.15 2.31 -1.12
N GLN A 44 16.65 1.32 -0.38
CA GLN A 44 16.55 1.28 1.09
C GLN A 44 17.07 2.55 1.78
N LYS A 45 18.24 3.05 1.36
CA LYS A 45 18.86 4.25 1.93
C LYS A 45 18.00 5.49 1.74
N ARG A 46 17.49 5.70 0.52
CA ARG A 46 16.72 6.89 0.15
C ARG A 46 15.36 6.91 0.82
N TYR A 47 14.64 5.77 0.86
CA TYR A 47 13.33 5.77 1.53
C TYR A 47 13.48 5.96 3.04
N LYS A 48 14.52 5.40 3.68
CA LYS A 48 14.75 5.58 5.13
C LYS A 48 14.95 7.06 5.47
N GLN A 49 15.66 7.81 4.64
CA GLN A 49 15.82 9.26 4.79
C GLN A 49 14.48 9.98 4.68
N LEU A 50 13.66 9.64 3.68
CA LEU A 50 12.33 10.23 3.51
C LEU A 50 11.42 9.95 4.72
N ILE A 51 11.35 8.70 5.17
CA ILE A 51 10.59 8.30 6.35
C ILE A 51 11.07 9.05 7.60
N LYS A 52 12.38 9.26 7.76
CA LYS A 52 12.94 10.03 8.87
C LYS A 52 12.41 11.47 8.85
N CYS A 53 12.43 12.14 7.71
CA CYS A 53 11.87 13.48 7.56
C CYS A 53 10.36 13.50 7.87
N MET A 54 9.60 12.55 7.32
CA MET A 54 8.15 12.45 7.55
C MET A 54 7.76 12.09 8.98
N LYS A 55 8.67 11.53 9.77
CA LYS A 55 8.46 11.29 11.20
C LYS A 55 8.62 12.55 12.04
N ALA A 56 9.46 13.48 11.60
CA ALA A 56 9.73 14.74 12.28
C ALA A 56 8.74 15.85 11.87
N ASP A 57 8.05 15.69 10.74
CA ASP A 57 7.15 16.69 10.18
C ASP A 57 5.65 16.40 10.47
N TYR A 58 4.84 17.46 10.43
CA TYR A 58 3.40 17.43 10.56
C TYR A 58 2.71 17.55 9.19
N ILE A 59 2.58 16.40 8.51
CA ILE A 59 2.13 16.34 7.10
C ILE A 59 0.59 16.34 6.97
N SER A 60 -0.15 16.03 8.04
CA SER A 60 -1.60 15.87 7.98
C SER A 60 -2.29 16.24 9.28
N THR A 61 -3.55 16.64 9.19
CA THR A 61 -4.42 16.93 10.34
C THR A 61 -4.55 15.73 11.29
N PRO A 62 -4.81 15.93 12.60
CA PRO A 62 -4.88 14.82 13.55
C PRO A 62 -6.05 13.89 13.23
N THR A 63 -7.15 14.44 12.71
CA THR A 63 -8.36 13.71 12.32
C THR A 63 -8.08 12.73 11.19
N LYS A 64 -7.50 13.21 10.07
CA LYS A 64 -7.14 12.35 8.92
C LYS A 64 -6.09 11.31 9.30
N PHE A 65 -5.11 11.68 10.13
CA PHE A 65 -4.12 10.75 10.66
C PHE A 65 -4.76 9.61 11.48
N LYS A 66 -5.63 9.95 12.44
CA LYS A 66 -6.35 8.97 13.28
C LYS A 66 -7.24 8.06 12.43
N GLN A 67 -7.94 8.63 11.45
CA GLN A 67 -8.79 7.87 10.53
C GLN A 67 -7.97 6.85 9.74
N LEU A 68 -6.91 7.29 9.04
CA LEU A 68 -6.08 6.42 8.22
C LEU A 68 -5.48 5.27 9.03
N LYS A 69 -4.91 5.59 10.21
CA LYS A 69 -4.35 4.59 11.12
C LYS A 69 -5.37 3.52 11.54
N LYS A 70 -6.61 3.93 11.82
CA LYS A 70 -7.70 3.02 12.18
C LYS A 70 -8.10 2.15 11.00
N GLU A 71 -8.29 2.74 9.83
CA GLU A 71 -8.67 2.01 8.60
C GLU A 71 -7.61 0.98 8.20
N LEU A 72 -6.33 1.33 8.27
CA LEU A 72 -5.23 0.40 7.99
C LEU A 72 -5.17 -0.74 8.99
N HIS A 73 -5.40 -0.47 10.29
CA HIS A 73 -5.50 -1.53 11.29
C HIS A 73 -6.68 -2.48 10.99
N LEU A 74 -7.86 -1.95 10.67
CA LEU A 74 -9.03 -2.75 10.34
C LEU A 74 -8.83 -3.59 9.07
N TYR A 75 -8.16 -3.02 8.07
CA TYR A 75 -7.91 -3.69 6.79
C TYR A 75 -6.86 -4.80 6.90
N THR A 76 -5.80 -4.59 7.69
CA THR A 76 -4.66 -5.53 7.77
C THR A 76 -4.71 -6.45 8.98
N GLY A 77 -5.48 -6.12 10.02
CA GLY A 77 -5.43 -6.77 11.33
C GLY A 77 -4.18 -6.43 12.16
N ASP A 78 -3.20 -5.69 11.61
CA ASP A 78 -1.91 -5.49 12.26
C ASP A 78 -1.99 -4.45 13.39
N ILE A 79 -1.72 -4.89 14.62
CA ILE A 79 -1.74 -4.07 15.83
C ILE A 79 -0.64 -3.00 15.79
N ALA A 80 0.43 -3.19 15.03
CA ALA A 80 1.51 -2.21 14.88
C ALA A 80 0.98 -0.86 14.35
N PHE A 81 -0.13 -0.83 13.61
CA PHE A 81 -0.75 0.42 13.23
C PHE A 81 -1.22 1.23 14.43
N LYS A 82 -1.70 0.61 15.53
CA LYS A 82 -2.20 1.30 16.74
C LYS A 82 -1.13 2.09 17.50
N SER A 83 0.14 1.75 17.39
CA SER A 83 1.22 2.42 18.13
C SER A 83 1.83 3.62 17.39
N THR A 84 1.46 3.84 16.12
CA THR A 84 2.03 4.92 15.29
C THR A 84 1.66 6.31 15.82
N ARG A 85 2.61 7.25 15.78
CA ARG A 85 2.47 8.62 16.31
C ARG A 85 2.59 9.74 15.26
N SER A 86 2.98 9.41 14.03
CA SER A 86 3.15 10.36 12.93
C SER A 86 2.88 9.69 11.58
N MET A 87 2.70 10.49 10.53
CA MET A 87 2.51 9.99 9.17
C MET A 87 3.70 9.14 8.69
N GLY A 88 4.93 9.56 9.00
CA GLY A 88 6.11 8.73 8.74
C GLY A 88 6.11 7.41 9.51
N GLY A 89 5.50 7.37 10.72
CA GLY A 89 5.27 6.14 11.46
C GLY A 89 4.27 5.21 10.76
N VAL A 90 3.13 5.73 10.31
CA VAL A 90 2.11 4.96 9.58
C VAL A 90 2.67 4.36 8.31
N LEU A 91 3.38 5.15 7.50
CA LEU A 91 4.01 4.65 6.28
C LEU A 91 5.07 3.60 6.57
N ASN A 92 5.93 3.82 7.56
CA ASN A 92 6.93 2.83 7.93
C ASN A 92 6.30 1.49 8.32
N THR A 93 5.23 1.52 9.14
CA THR A 93 4.49 0.30 9.51
C THR A 93 3.86 -0.39 8.30
N ALA A 94 3.28 0.37 7.37
CA ALA A 94 2.73 -0.21 6.14
C ALA A 94 3.80 -0.89 5.28
N LEU A 95 4.98 -0.29 5.17
CA LEU A 95 6.10 -0.88 4.43
C LEU A 95 6.64 -2.15 5.09
N GLU A 96 6.79 -2.15 6.42
CA GLU A 96 7.18 -3.36 7.16
C GLU A 96 6.13 -4.46 7.04
N PHE A 97 4.84 -4.11 7.07
CA PHE A 97 3.76 -5.05 6.80
C PHE A 97 3.90 -5.68 5.42
N VAL A 98 4.06 -4.89 4.36
CA VAL A 98 4.24 -5.41 2.99
C VAL A 98 5.48 -6.29 2.91
N LYS A 99 6.60 -5.88 3.51
CA LYS A 99 7.85 -6.65 3.47
C LYS A 99 7.70 -8.02 4.14
N ARG A 100 7.08 -8.11 5.33
CA ARG A 100 6.87 -9.38 6.04
C ARG A 100 5.99 -10.33 5.24
N ASN A 101 4.83 -9.85 4.78
CA ASN A 101 3.88 -10.65 4.01
C ASN A 101 4.37 -10.97 2.59
N TYR A 102 5.44 -10.33 2.11
CA TYR A 102 6.08 -10.67 0.84
C TYR A 102 7.00 -11.88 0.98
N HIS A 103 7.81 -11.94 2.04
CA HIS A 103 8.72 -13.07 2.28
C HIS A 103 7.98 -14.39 2.52
N ASP A 104 6.77 -14.33 3.08
CA ASP A 104 5.92 -15.51 3.30
C ASP A 104 5.32 -16.11 2.01
N LEU A 105 5.38 -15.41 0.87
CA LEU A 105 4.88 -15.88 -0.44
C LEU A 105 5.96 -16.52 -1.33
N ASP A 106 7.23 -16.48 -0.89
CA ASP A 106 8.39 -17.01 -1.60
C ASP A 106 8.81 -18.42 -1.06
N HIS A 107 7.97 -19.09 -0.26
CA HIS A 107 8.14 -20.48 0.22
C HIS A 107 6.94 -21.35 -0.14
#